data_AF-A0A7Z9H515-F1
#
_entry.id   AF-A0A7Z9H515-F1
#
_cell.length_a   1.000
_cell.length_b   1.000
_cell.length_c   1.000
_cell.angle_alpha   90.00
_cell.angle_beta   90.00
_cell.angle_gamma   90.00
#
_symmetry.space_group_name_H-M   'P 1'
#
loop_
_entity.id
_entity.type
_entity.pdbx_description
1 polymer ?
#
loop_
_entity_poly.entity_id
_entity_poly.type
_entity_poly.pdbx_seq_one_letter_code
_entity_poly.pdbx_strand_id
1 'polypeptide(L)' 'MRESRRGKRTIARLFGEYKRDPSLLPAEHGERIDDLGAEVVICDYIAGMTDRFCFKEHQRLFGCDPDYQEEAR' A
#
# COMPACT_ATOMS: atom_id res chain seq x y z
N MET A 1 -20.53 7.11 -6.84
CA MET A 1 -19.39 6.48 -6.12
C MET A 1 -18.20 6.27 -7.07
N ARG A 2 -17.47 7.32 -7.45
CA ARG A 2 -16.19 7.19 -8.20
C ARG A 2 -14.99 6.98 -7.25
N GLU A 3 -15.03 7.60 -6.07
CA GLU A 3 -14.01 7.51 -5.01
C GLU A 3 -13.63 6.07 -4.62
N SER A 4 -14.60 5.14 -4.60
CA SER A 4 -14.36 3.77 -4.13
C SER A 4 -13.53 2.89 -5.07
N ARG A 5 -13.48 3.17 -6.38
CA ARG A 5 -12.70 2.33 -7.32
C ARG A 5 -11.22 2.71 -7.36
N ARG A 6 -10.88 3.97 -7.14
CA ARG A 6 -9.49 4.45 -7.08
C ARG A 6 -8.78 3.92 -5.84
N GLY A 7 -9.37 4.13 -4.67
CA GLY A 7 -8.80 3.67 -3.40
C GLY A 7 -8.53 2.17 -3.40
N LYS A 8 -9.48 1.36 -3.91
CA LYS A 8 -9.31 -0.10 -4.02
C LYS A 8 -8.10 -0.52 -4.86
N ARG A 9 -7.82 0.16 -5.98
CA ARG A 9 -6.65 -0.15 -6.83
C ARG A 9 -5.34 0.25 -6.16
N THR A 10 -5.30 1.44 -5.56
CA THR A 10 -4.12 1.91 -4.82
C THR A 10 -3.78 0.95 -3.69
N ILE A 11 -4.79 0.56 -2.89
CA ILE A 11 -4.63 -0.40 -1.79
C ILE A 11 -4.14 -1.75 -2.31
N ALA A 12 -4.73 -2.28 -3.38
CA ALA A 12 -4.31 -3.57 -3.94
C ALA A 12 -2.86 -3.55 -4.43
N ARG A 13 -2.41 -2.45 -5.06
CA ARG A 13 -1.01 -2.26 -5.48
C ARG A 13 -0.07 -2.18 -4.28
N LEU A 14 -0.39 -1.35 -3.29
CA LEU A 14 0.40 -1.21 -2.07
C LEU A 14 0.54 -2.55 -1.34
N PHE A 15 -0.57 -3.26 -1.15
CA PHE A 15 -0.60 -4.58 -0.52
C PHE A 15 0.30 -5.58 -1.26
N GLY A 16 0.22 -5.60 -2.59
CA GLY A 16 1.06 -6.47 -3.43
C GLY A 16 2.55 -6.20 -3.27
N GLU A 17 2.96 -4.94 -3.26
CA GLU A 17 4.37 -4.57 -3.08
C GLU A 17 4.88 -4.88 -1.67
N TYR A 18 4.13 -4.54 -0.63
CA TYR A 18 4.53 -4.89 0.74
C TYR A 18 4.59 -6.40 0.98
N LYS A 19 3.71 -7.17 0.31
CA LYS A 19 3.77 -8.64 0.37
C LYS A 19 4.98 -9.19 -0.38
N ARG A 20 5.37 -8.57 -1.49
CA ARG A 20 6.55 -8.95 -2.28
C ARG A 20 7.84 -8.62 -1.56
N ASP A 21 7.89 -7.45 -0.93
CA ASP A 21 9.04 -6.96 -0.19
C ASP A 21 8.60 -6.33 1.15
N PRO A 22 8.54 -7.16 2.22
CA PRO A 22 8.18 -6.69 3.55
C PRO A 22 9.18 -5.68 4.14
N SER A 23 10.39 -5.56 3.59
CA SER A 23 11.38 -4.58 4.06
C SER A 23 11.01 -3.13 3.75
N LEU A 24 10.03 -2.93 2.86
CA LEU A 24 9.47 -1.62 2.54
C LEU A 24 8.58 -1.06 3.65
N LEU A 25 8.11 -1.92 4.56
CA LEU A 25 7.34 -1.52 5.73
C LEU A 25 8.24 -0.81 6.75
N PRO A 26 7.67 0.11 7.56
CA PRO A 26 8.38 0.66 8.71
C PRO A 26 8.86 -0.45 9.65
N ALA A 27 10.04 -0.26 10.27
CA ALA A 27 10.69 -1.28 11.11
C ALA A 27 9.77 -1.81 12.24
N GLU A 28 8.97 -0.92 12.85
CA GLU A 28 7.98 -1.25 13.88
C GLU A 28 6.91 -2.26 13.42
N HIS A 29 6.59 -2.26 12.13
CA HIS A 29 5.67 -3.22 11.52
C HIS A 29 6.41 -4.48 11.11
N GLY A 30 7.64 -4.35 10.58
CA GLY A 30 8.50 -5.48 10.21
C GLY A 30 8.73 -6.47 11.35
N GLU A 31 8.97 -5.99 12.57
CA GLU A 31 9.15 -6.85 13.76
C GLU A 31 7.89 -7.68 14.08
N ARG A 32 6.70 -7.14 13.78
CA ARG A 32 5.42 -7.83 14.04
C ARG A 32 5.10 -8.90 12.99
N ILE A 33 5.83 -8.95 11.88
CA ILE A 33 5.59 -9.90 10.78
C ILE A 33 5.90 -11.33 11.22
N ASP A 34 6.95 -11.52 12.00
CA ASP A 34 7.35 -12.84 12.47
C ASP A 34 6.31 -13.44 13.45
N ASP A 35 5.63 -12.58 14.21
CA ASP A 35 4.62 -12.98 15.20
C ASP A 35 3.20 -13.12 14.64
N LEU A 36 2.76 -12.18 13.78
CA LEU A 36 1.38 -12.09 13.28
C LEU A 36 1.21 -12.53 11.83
N GLY A 37 2.32 -12.62 11.09
CA GLY A 37 2.33 -12.85 9.65
C GLY A 37 2.24 -11.56 8.83
N ALA A 38 2.93 -11.55 7.69
CA ALA A 38 3.04 -10.36 6.84
C ALA A 38 1.68 -9.80 6.41
N GLU A 39 0.74 -10.66 6.03
CA GLU A 39 -0.57 -10.24 5.53
C GLU A 39 -1.39 -9.47 6.56
N VAL A 40 -1.35 -9.90 7.83
CA VAL A 40 -2.08 -9.24 8.93
C VAL A 40 -1.47 -7.86 9.19
N VAL A 41 -0.15 -7.79 9.29
CA VAL A 41 0.58 -6.54 9.54
C VAL A 41 0.38 -5.54 8.41
N ILE A 42 0.43 -5.99 7.15
CA ILE A 42 0.20 -5.14 5.98
C ILE A 42 -1.25 -4.62 5.98
N CYS A 43 -2.23 -5.48 6.29
CA CYS A 43 -3.62 -5.07 6.41
C CYS A 43 -3.82 -4.01 7.51
N ASP A 44 -3.25 -4.21 8.70
CA ASP A 44 -3.28 -3.24 9.80
C ASP A 44 -2.65 -1.90 9.38
N TYR A 45 -1.50 -1.97 8.72
CA TYR A 45 -0.79 -0.78 8.25
C TYR A 45 -1.62 0.01 7.23
N ILE A 46 -2.19 -0.67 6.24
CA ILE A 46 -3.05 -0.05 5.22
C ILE A 46 -4.36 0.47 5.83
N ALA A 47 -4.98 -0.25 6.77
CA ALA A 47 -6.20 0.18 7.44
C ALA A 47 -5.99 1.44 8.29
N GLY A 48 -4.77 1.66 8.79
CA GLY A 48 -4.38 2.89 9.49
C GLY A 48 -4.12 4.09 8.58
N MET A 49 -4.06 3.91 7.25
CA MET A 49 -3.78 5.01 6.33
C MET A 49 -5.00 5.88 6.06
N THR A 50 -4.76 7.18 5.93
CA THR A 50 -5.72 8.10 5.32
C THR A 50 -5.52 8.15 3.80
N ASP A 51 -6.52 8.57 3.03
CA ASP A 51 -6.40 8.68 1.57
C ASP A 51 -5.15 9.46 1.13
N ARG A 52 -4.84 10.57 1.82
CA ARG A 52 -3.63 11.38 1.56
C ARG A 52 -2.34 10.60 1.82
N PHE A 53 -2.31 9.76 2.85
CA PHE A 53 -1.14 8.97 3.18
C PHE A 53 -0.95 7.82 2.17
N CYS A 54 -2.03 7.15 1.77
CA CYS A 54 -2.01 6.17 0.69
C CYS A 54 -1.42 6.74 -0.60
N PHE A 55 -1.77 7.98 -0.96
CA PHE A 55 -1.21 8.65 -2.14
C PHE A 55 0.28 8.94 -1.99
N LYS A 56 0.73 9.40 -0.82
CA LYS A 56 2.16 9.62 -0.56
C LYS A 56 2.96 8.32 -0.63
N GLU A 57 2.48 7.24 -0.02
CA GLU A 57 3.16 5.95 -0.08
C GLU A 57 3.18 5.36 -1.48
N HIS A 58 2.08 5.50 -2.23
CA HIS A 58 2.06 5.10 -3.64
C HIS A 58 3.08 5.89 -4.46
N GLN A 59 3.18 7.20 -4.25
CA GLN A 59 4.19 8.02 -4.92
C GLN A 59 5.61 7.65 -4.50
N ARG A 60 5.84 7.30 -3.23
CA ARG A 60 7.14 6.84 -2.71
C ARG A 60 7.59 5.54 -3.37
N LEU A 61 6.67 4.58 -3.50
CA LEU A 61 6.96 3.23 -4.00
C LEU A 61 6.98 3.12 -5.53
N PHE A 62 6.09 3.83 -6.21
CA PHE A 62 5.92 3.73 -7.66
C PHE A 62 6.37 4.98 -8.43
N GLY A 63 6.72 6.06 -7.75
CA GLY A 63 7.15 7.31 -8.38
C GLY A 63 6.03 8.08 -9.10
N CYS A 64 4.79 7.61 -9.06
CA CYS A 64 3.65 8.22 -9.74
C CYS A 64 2.44 8.38 -8.81
N ASP A 65 1.62 9.40 -9.08
CA ASP A 65 0.31 9.51 -8.45
C ASP A 65 -0.59 8.37 -8.96
N PRO A 66 -1.38 7.70 -8.11
CA PRO A 66 -2.30 6.66 -8.59
C PRO A 66 -3.43 7.14 -9.50
N ASP A 67 -3.58 8.46 -9.72
CA ASP A 67 -4.37 9.04 -10.82
C ASP A 67 -3.68 8.97 -12.18
N TYR A 68 -2.37 8.73 -12.24
CA TYR A 68 -1.66 8.49 -13.49
C TYR A 68 -2.07 7.11 -14.00
N GLN A 69 -3.19 7.08 -14.75
CA GLN A 69 -3.56 5.88 -15.47
C GLN A 69 -2.41 5.55 -16.40
N GLU A 70 -1.87 4.36 -16.24
CA GLU A 70 -1.00 3.73 -17.22
C GLU A 70 -1.89 3.44 -18.45
N GLU A 71 -2.15 4.48 -19.24
CA GLU A 71 -2.55 4.35 -20.65
C GLU A 71 -1.33 3.81 -21.40
N ALA A 72 -0.98 2.55 -21.15
CA ALA A 72 0.09 1.87 -21.86
C ALA A 72 -0.05 0.34 -21.78
N ARG A 73 -1.05 -0.21 -22.46
CA ARG A 73 -0.92 -1.14 -23.60
C ARG A 73 -2.19 -1.94 -23.86
#